data_AF-A0A1I2D0Q0-F1
#
_entry.id   AF-A0A1I2D0Q0-F1
#
_cell.length_a   1.000
_cell.length_b   1.000
_cell.length_c   1.000
_cell.angle_alpha   90.00
_cell.angle_beta   90.00
_cell.angle_gamma   90.00
#
_symmetry.space_group_name_H-M   'P 1'
#
loop_
_entity.id
_entity.type
_entity.pdbx_description
1 polymer ?
#
loop_
_entity_poly.entity_id
_entity_poly.type
_entity_poly.pdbx_seq_one_letter_code
_entity_poly.pdbx_strand_id
1 'polypeptide(L)'
;MSSDRPGGPADVVPGDDPSGDRTTPQGDAAAGASTARGSRGRDRTAKKGSLLRELPVLLLIAFVLALVVKTFFVQAFFIPSGSMEQTLHGCPGCTGDRVLVNKVPYWFGEPEPGDIVVFKGPDTWAPEVSVAEPANWFSEAMLWLGRTVGVAPPSEDDYVKRVIATEGQTVQCCDDQGRVTVDGEPLDEPYIFEDTPIESRPFGPVTVPEGRLWVMGDHRSASADSRSHVGDEYGGTIGVDDVIGKAAVIVWPVSRFGLLDSPDIQGVEAAAAEPAGMTSSTVTASAVAPWAFGLAGALPVTAWLRRRRSAEG
;
A
#
# COMPACT_ATOMS: atom_id res chain seq x y z
N MET A 1 50.63 -41.24 24.47
CA MET A 1 51.83 -40.87 23.68
C MET A 1 51.62 -39.42 23.29
N SER A 2 52.25 -38.45 23.96
CA SER A 2 53.65 -38.05 23.77
C SER A 2 53.87 -37.54 22.34
N SER A 3 54.41 -36.34 22.11
CA SER A 3 55.38 -35.62 22.94
C SER A 3 55.40 -34.10 22.72
N ASP A 4 55.70 -33.36 23.79
CA ASP A 4 56.29 -32.02 23.76
C ASP A 4 57.50 -31.88 22.82
N ARG A 5 57.86 -30.62 22.50
CA ARG A 5 59.23 -30.26 22.13
C ARG A 5 59.65 -28.91 22.75
N PRO A 6 60.85 -28.79 23.38
CA PRO A 6 61.24 -27.61 24.15
C PRO A 6 62.36 -26.75 23.50
N GLY A 7 62.48 -25.50 23.96
CA GLY A 7 63.71 -24.96 24.60
C GLY A 7 64.92 -24.47 23.79
N GLY A 8 65.00 -23.14 23.60
CA GLY A 8 66.22 -22.28 23.77
C GLY A 8 67.40 -22.38 22.77
N PRO A 9 68.51 -21.62 22.99
CA PRO A 9 68.74 -20.59 24.02
C PRO A 9 69.35 -19.24 23.51
N ALA A 10 69.58 -18.36 24.50
CA ALA A 10 70.36 -17.11 24.64
C ALA A 10 71.37 -16.61 23.58
N ASP A 11 71.49 -15.27 23.48
CA ASP A 11 72.70 -14.42 23.74
C ASP A 11 72.49 -12.97 23.19
N VAL A 12 73.10 -11.86 23.64
CA VAL A 12 73.85 -11.47 24.87
C VAL A 12 73.79 -9.92 25.03
N VAL A 13 74.11 -9.37 26.22
CA VAL A 13 74.20 -7.92 26.56
C VAL A 13 75.56 -7.70 27.28
N PRO A 14 76.38 -6.64 27.01
CA PRO A 14 76.38 -5.41 27.85
C PRO A 14 77.00 -4.10 27.26
N GLY A 15 76.97 -3.01 28.06
CA GLY A 15 77.73 -1.75 27.90
C GLY A 15 76.82 -0.52 27.69
N ASP A 16 76.35 0.20 28.71
CA ASP A 16 77.02 1.00 29.77
C ASP A 16 77.74 2.27 29.25
N ASP A 17 77.73 3.45 29.90
CA ASP A 17 76.76 4.10 30.83
C ASP A 17 77.04 5.67 30.80
N PRO A 18 77.05 6.52 31.86
CA PRO A 18 76.34 7.82 31.77
C PRO A 18 77.18 9.09 32.04
N SER A 19 76.55 10.27 31.96
CA SER A 19 76.78 11.52 32.77
C SER A 19 75.74 12.56 32.33
N GLY A 20 75.01 13.28 33.20
CA GLY A 20 75.48 14.41 34.03
C GLY A 20 75.34 15.73 33.23
N ASP A 21 74.76 16.84 33.69
CA ASP A 21 74.38 17.30 35.04
C ASP A 21 73.29 18.41 34.95
N ARG A 22 72.72 18.87 36.07
CA ARG A 22 71.79 20.02 36.15
C ARG A 22 72.53 21.33 36.44
N THR A 23 72.20 22.42 35.74
CA THR A 23 72.25 23.75 36.36
C THR A 23 71.32 24.79 35.71
N THR A 24 70.59 25.52 36.55
CA THR A 24 70.03 26.87 36.35
C THR A 24 70.51 27.70 37.57
N PRO A 25 70.51 29.06 37.57
CA PRO A 25 69.64 29.97 36.81
C PRO A 25 70.32 31.28 36.33
N GLN A 26 69.49 32.29 35.99
CA GLN A 26 69.82 33.73 35.89
C GLN A 26 70.62 34.13 34.62
N GLY A 27 70.33 35.20 33.88
CA GLY A 27 69.21 36.16 33.93
C GLY A 27 69.71 37.53 33.47
N ASP A 28 69.09 38.15 32.45
CA ASP A 28 69.18 39.59 32.17
C ASP A 28 68.19 40.04 31.08
N ALA A 29 67.90 41.34 31.05
CA ALA A 29 66.80 41.93 30.29
C ALA A 29 67.24 42.71 29.04
N ALA A 30 66.41 42.70 27.98
CA ALA A 30 66.36 43.77 26.98
C ALA A 30 64.98 43.85 26.30
N ALA A 31 64.54 45.08 26.00
CA ALA A 31 63.21 45.41 25.53
C ALA A 31 62.91 45.03 24.07
N GLY A 32 61.63 44.83 23.75
CA GLY A 32 61.12 44.64 22.39
C GLY A 32 59.60 44.60 22.33
N ALA A 33 58.95 45.77 22.28
CA ALA A 33 57.49 45.86 22.32
C ALA A 33 56.83 45.58 20.96
N SER A 34 55.77 44.76 20.94
CA SER A 34 54.69 44.91 19.95
C SER A 34 53.34 44.44 20.52
N THR A 35 52.35 45.35 20.47
CA THR A 35 50.99 45.13 20.95
C THR A 35 50.04 44.84 19.78
N ALA A 36 49.31 43.72 19.78
CA ALA A 36 48.02 43.64 19.07
C ALA A 36 47.12 42.47 19.51
N ARG A 37 46.07 42.80 20.27
CA ARG A 37 44.67 42.41 19.97
C ARG A 37 44.37 40.90 19.77
N GLY A 38 44.51 40.11 20.83
CA GLY A 38 43.87 38.79 20.93
C GLY A 38 42.35 38.91 21.11
N SER A 39 41.58 38.45 20.10
CA SER A 39 40.12 38.35 20.17
C SER A 39 39.70 37.36 21.27
N ARG A 40 38.93 37.81 22.27
CA ARG A 40 38.27 36.89 23.21
C ARG A 40 37.10 36.23 22.50
N GLY A 41 37.36 35.07 21.90
CA GLY A 41 36.33 34.14 21.46
C GLY A 41 35.38 33.87 22.62
N ARG A 42 34.10 34.22 22.45
CA ARG A 42 33.05 33.89 23.42
C ARG A 42 32.68 32.44 23.18
N ASP A 43 33.31 31.53 23.92
CA ASP A 43 33.05 30.09 23.86
C ASP A 43 31.56 29.80 24.03
N ARG A 44 30.89 29.55 22.90
CA ARG A 44 29.56 28.96 22.89
C ARG A 44 29.73 27.48 23.11
N THR A 45 29.63 27.06 24.37
CA THR A 45 29.54 25.65 24.75
C THR A 45 28.46 24.96 23.93
N ALA A 46 28.89 24.09 23.01
CA ALA A 46 27.99 23.31 22.16
C ALA A 46 27.22 22.32 23.03
N LYS A 47 25.98 22.69 23.42
CA LYS A 47 25.10 21.85 24.23
C LYS A 47 24.70 20.59 23.44
N LYS A 48 25.42 19.48 23.63
CA LYS A 48 25.10 18.14 23.10
C LYS A 48 23.84 17.50 23.73
N GLY A 49 22.85 18.30 24.13
CA GLY A 49 21.62 17.88 24.81
C GLY A 49 20.34 18.01 23.97
N SER A 50 20.40 18.58 22.76
CA SER A 50 19.22 18.79 21.91
C SER A 50 18.74 17.48 21.25
N LEU A 51 19.65 16.72 20.63
CA LEU A 51 19.28 15.59 19.77
C LEU A 51 18.50 14.48 20.50
N LEU A 52 18.89 14.12 21.73
CA LEU A 52 18.16 13.12 22.54
C LEU A 52 16.82 13.64 23.09
N ARG A 53 16.57 14.95 23.05
CA ARG A 53 15.30 15.58 23.45
C ARG A 53 14.38 15.87 22.27
N GLU A 54 14.95 16.11 21.10
CA GLU A 54 14.24 16.26 19.82
C GLU A 54 13.82 14.90 19.24
N LEU A 55 14.62 13.84 19.43
CA LEU A 55 14.32 12.49 18.94
C LEU A 55 12.95 11.95 19.41
N PRO A 56 12.55 12.02 20.70
CA PRO A 56 11.21 11.61 21.12
C PRO A 56 10.07 12.41 20.47
N VAL A 57 10.28 13.71 20.21
CA VAL A 57 9.28 14.57 19.56
C VAL A 57 9.13 14.19 18.08
N LEU A 58 10.25 13.96 17.38
CA LEU A 58 10.25 13.50 16.00
C LEU A 58 9.63 12.10 15.85
N LEU A 59 9.94 11.18 16.78
CA LEU A 59 9.32 9.84 16.82
C LEU A 59 7.81 9.93 17.10
N LEU A 60 7.37 10.80 18.01
CA LEU A 60 5.95 11.03 18.27
C LEU A 60 5.23 11.59 17.03
N ILE A 61 5.81 12.58 16.35
CA ILE A 61 5.26 13.15 15.11
C ILE A 61 5.18 12.07 14.02
N ALA A 62 6.24 11.28 13.82
CA ALA A 62 6.27 10.20 12.85
C ALA A 62 5.25 9.09 13.19
N PHE A 63 5.07 8.77 14.47
CA PHE A 63 4.07 7.81 14.94
C PHE A 63 2.65 8.32 14.72
N VAL A 64 2.35 9.57 15.09
CA VAL A 64 1.04 10.20 14.85
C VAL A 64 0.74 10.29 13.35
N LEU A 65 1.71 10.68 12.53
CA LEU A 65 1.56 10.69 11.07
C LEU A 65 1.30 9.28 10.53
N ALA A 66 2.02 8.27 11.00
CA ALA A 66 1.81 6.88 10.60
C ALA A 66 0.43 6.36 11.03
N LEU A 67 -0.07 6.74 12.21
CA LEU A 67 -1.44 6.45 12.63
C LEU A 67 -2.45 7.13 11.71
N VAL A 68 -2.32 8.44 11.43
CA VAL A 68 -3.22 9.15 10.50
C VAL A 68 -3.23 8.48 9.12
N VAL A 69 -2.07 8.17 8.55
CA VAL A 69 -1.97 7.48 7.25
C VAL A 69 -2.65 6.11 7.28
N LYS A 70 -2.50 5.33 8.35
CA LYS A 70 -3.06 3.97 8.46
C LYS A 70 -4.54 3.90 8.80
N THR A 71 -4.99 4.78 9.71
CA THR A 71 -6.40 4.92 10.05
C THR A 71 -7.20 5.33 8.82
N PHE A 72 -6.73 6.37 8.12
CA PHE A 72 -7.51 7.06 7.12
C PHE A 72 -7.23 6.59 5.68
N PHE A 73 -5.97 6.48 5.25
CA PHE A 73 -5.67 6.38 3.81
C PHE A 73 -5.42 4.95 3.35
N VAL A 74 -4.51 4.25 4.03
CA VAL A 74 -3.90 3.03 3.48
C VAL A 74 -3.60 1.99 4.56
N GLN A 75 -4.00 0.74 4.34
CA GLN A 75 -3.71 -0.39 5.22
C GLN A 75 -3.13 -1.58 4.42
N ALA A 76 -2.17 -2.30 5.00
CA ALA A 76 -1.56 -3.48 4.37
C ALA A 76 -2.17 -4.76 4.95
N PHE A 77 -2.59 -5.67 4.07
CA PHE A 77 -3.17 -6.98 4.43
C PHE A 77 -2.34 -8.12 3.83
N PHE A 78 -2.32 -9.26 4.51
CA PHE A 78 -1.75 -10.51 4.01
C PHE A 78 -2.89 -11.42 3.53
N ILE A 79 -2.72 -12.09 2.39
CA ILE A 79 -3.73 -12.99 1.81
C ILE A 79 -3.40 -14.45 2.19
N PRO A 80 -4.18 -15.11 3.07
CA PRO A 80 -3.87 -16.45 3.53
C PRO A 80 -4.53 -17.57 2.70
N SER A 81 -5.59 -17.26 1.95
CA SER A 81 -6.43 -18.24 1.23
C SER A 81 -6.35 -18.07 -0.28
N GLY A 82 -6.62 -19.15 -1.01
CA GLY A 82 -6.62 -19.18 -2.48
C GLY A 82 -7.98 -18.84 -3.11
N SER A 83 -8.89 -18.22 -2.37
CA SER A 83 -10.27 -17.92 -2.82
C SER A 83 -10.35 -16.82 -3.89
N MET A 84 -9.24 -16.11 -4.10
CA MET A 84 -9.06 -15.03 -5.09
C MET A 84 -8.02 -15.38 -6.17
N GLU A 85 -7.62 -16.64 -6.29
CA GLU A 85 -6.72 -17.12 -7.36
C GLU A 85 -7.40 -16.93 -8.73
N GLN A 86 -6.73 -16.50 -9.81
CA GLN A 86 -5.30 -16.17 -9.97
C GLN A 86 -4.97 -14.68 -9.70
N THR A 87 -5.96 -13.87 -9.29
CA THR A 87 -5.77 -12.45 -9.00
C THR A 87 -4.87 -12.26 -7.78
N LEU A 88 -5.27 -12.86 -6.64
CA LEU A 88 -4.51 -12.86 -5.39
C LEU A 88 -4.15 -14.29 -4.98
N HIS A 89 -2.87 -14.53 -4.77
CA HIS A 89 -2.34 -15.84 -4.44
C HIS A 89 -2.23 -15.98 -2.92
N GLY A 90 -2.91 -16.98 -2.36
CA GLY A 90 -2.83 -17.33 -0.95
C GLY A 90 -2.89 -18.84 -0.74
N CYS A 91 -2.18 -19.34 0.26
CA CYS A 91 -2.18 -20.76 0.62
C CYS A 91 -1.79 -20.97 2.09
N PRO A 92 -2.36 -21.99 2.76
CA PRO A 92 -1.95 -22.36 4.11
C PRO A 92 -0.45 -22.65 4.21
N GLY A 93 0.24 -21.93 5.10
CA GLY A 93 1.67 -22.14 5.38
C GLY A 93 2.65 -21.63 4.31
N CYS A 94 2.18 -20.95 3.25
CA CYS A 94 3.03 -20.40 2.20
C CYS A 94 3.26 -18.88 2.36
N THR A 95 4.11 -18.28 1.51
CA THR A 95 4.21 -16.81 1.41
C THR A 95 3.22 -16.32 0.36
N GLY A 96 1.97 -16.12 0.79
CA GLY A 96 0.94 -15.46 -0.02
C GLY A 96 1.22 -13.97 -0.25
N ASP A 97 0.34 -13.33 -1.01
CA ASP A 97 0.44 -11.92 -1.33
C ASP A 97 0.30 -11.02 -0.10
N ARG A 98 0.86 -9.81 -0.23
CA ARG A 98 0.51 -8.67 0.60
C ARG A 98 -0.09 -7.59 -0.27
N VAL A 99 -1.31 -7.18 0.04
CA VAL A 99 -2.04 -6.14 -0.69
C VAL A 99 -2.09 -4.84 0.10
N LEU A 100 -2.11 -3.75 -0.64
CA LEU A 100 -2.27 -2.40 -0.13
C LEU A 100 -3.71 -1.94 -0.42
N VAL A 101 -4.45 -1.72 0.65
CA VAL A 101 -5.87 -1.36 0.63
C VAL A 101 -6.01 0.15 0.76
N ASN A 102 -6.67 0.77 -0.22
CA ASN A 102 -6.96 2.19 -0.30
C ASN A 102 -8.39 2.45 0.21
N LYS A 103 -8.53 3.32 1.21
CA LYS A 103 -9.84 3.66 1.80
C LYS A 103 -10.46 4.93 1.21
N VAL A 104 -9.65 5.75 0.51
CA VAL A 104 -10.06 7.06 0.00
C VAL A 104 -11.23 7.03 -1.00
N PRO A 105 -11.37 6.03 -1.90
CA PRO A 105 -12.52 5.96 -2.81
C PRO A 105 -13.85 5.92 -2.07
N TYR A 106 -13.92 5.13 -0.99
CA TYR A 106 -15.15 4.88 -0.22
C TYR A 106 -15.42 5.93 0.86
N TRP A 107 -14.76 7.08 0.82
CA TRP A 107 -15.10 8.24 1.65
C TRP A 107 -16.19 9.13 1.03
N PHE A 108 -16.32 9.07 -0.30
CA PHE A 108 -17.17 9.96 -1.10
C PHE A 108 -17.91 9.22 -2.22
N GLY A 109 -17.78 7.90 -2.28
CA GLY A 109 -18.43 6.99 -3.20
C GLY A 109 -18.61 5.62 -2.53
N GLU A 110 -19.22 4.69 -3.24
CA GLU A 110 -19.55 3.35 -2.73
C GLU A 110 -18.75 2.29 -3.50
N PRO A 111 -18.64 1.05 -3.01
CA PRO A 111 -17.97 -0.03 -3.74
C PRO A 111 -18.72 -0.40 -5.02
N GLU A 112 -18.04 -0.33 -6.16
CA GLU A 112 -18.62 -0.56 -7.49
C GLU A 112 -18.44 -2.02 -7.94
N PRO A 113 -19.33 -2.57 -8.81
CA PRO A 113 -19.12 -3.88 -9.42
C PRO A 113 -17.75 -3.99 -10.10
N GLY A 114 -17.01 -5.05 -9.82
CA GLY A 114 -15.64 -5.25 -10.26
C GLY A 114 -14.59 -4.91 -9.21
N ASP A 115 -14.92 -4.17 -8.16
CA ASP A 115 -13.99 -3.80 -7.09
C ASP A 115 -13.55 -4.99 -6.23
N ILE A 116 -12.25 -5.10 -5.97
CA ILE A 116 -11.72 -6.01 -4.96
C ILE A 116 -11.77 -5.31 -3.61
N VAL A 117 -12.63 -5.78 -2.71
CA VAL A 117 -12.85 -5.19 -1.38
C VAL A 117 -12.25 -6.06 -0.29
N VAL A 118 -11.68 -5.40 0.72
CA VAL A 118 -11.39 -6.02 2.02
C VAL A 118 -12.45 -5.54 3.00
N PHE A 119 -13.10 -6.46 3.71
CA PHE A 119 -14.24 -6.18 4.57
C PHE A 119 -14.23 -7.10 5.80
N LYS A 120 -15.02 -6.74 6.81
CA LYS A 120 -15.31 -7.63 7.94
C LYS A 120 -16.48 -8.53 7.62
N GLY A 121 -16.31 -9.84 7.78
CA GLY A 121 -17.41 -10.78 7.61
C GLY A 121 -18.48 -10.58 8.69
N PRO A 122 -19.77 -10.77 8.36
CA PRO A 122 -20.82 -10.89 9.37
C PRO A 122 -20.56 -12.05 10.33
N ASP A 123 -21.10 -11.97 11.55
CA ASP A 123 -20.98 -13.04 12.58
C ASP A 123 -21.53 -14.42 12.12
N THR A 124 -22.29 -14.46 11.02
CA THR A 124 -22.80 -15.68 10.37
C THR A 124 -21.79 -16.39 9.46
N TRP A 125 -20.63 -15.77 9.20
CA TRP A 125 -19.60 -16.30 8.30
C TRP A 125 -18.51 -17.02 9.11
N ALA A 126 -18.08 -18.18 8.63
CA ALA A 126 -17.03 -18.97 9.29
C ALA A 126 -15.64 -18.44 8.89
N PRO A 127 -14.73 -18.15 9.83
CA PRO A 127 -13.38 -17.68 9.52
C PRO A 127 -12.65 -18.55 8.50
N GLU A 128 -12.08 -17.91 7.46
CA GLU A 128 -11.22 -18.61 6.48
C GLU A 128 -9.87 -19.05 7.10
N VAL A 129 -9.48 -18.46 8.23
CA VAL A 129 -8.26 -18.78 8.98
C VAL A 129 -8.52 -18.88 10.47
N SER A 130 -7.85 -19.83 11.11
CA SER A 130 -7.67 -19.83 12.56
C SER A 130 -6.29 -19.28 12.92
N VAL A 131 -6.25 -18.26 13.77
CA VAL A 131 -5.06 -17.58 14.25
C VAL A 131 -4.92 -17.84 15.74
N ALA A 132 -3.86 -18.55 16.13
CA ALA A 132 -3.63 -18.90 17.54
C ALA A 132 -3.60 -17.65 18.44
N GLU A 133 -4.44 -17.63 19.47
CA GLU A 133 -4.51 -16.55 20.45
C GLU A 133 -3.14 -16.31 21.13
N PRO A 134 -2.72 -15.05 21.32
CA PRO A 134 -1.42 -14.73 21.90
C PRO A 134 -1.33 -15.11 23.38
N ALA A 135 -0.37 -15.96 23.73
CA ALA A 135 -0.20 -16.48 25.10
C ALA A 135 0.20 -15.41 26.15
N ASN A 136 0.59 -14.20 25.73
CA ASN A 136 0.91 -13.08 26.62
C ASN A 136 0.88 -11.71 25.89
N TRP A 137 0.81 -10.63 26.69
CA TRP A 137 0.75 -9.24 26.23
C TRP A 137 1.89 -8.82 25.28
N PHE A 138 3.08 -9.42 25.40
CA PHE A 138 4.21 -9.10 24.52
C PHE A 138 4.01 -9.74 23.14
N SER A 139 3.59 -11.01 23.09
CA SER A 139 3.21 -11.65 21.81
C SER A 139 2.01 -10.97 21.15
N GLU A 140 1.05 -10.49 21.94
CA GLU A 140 -0.09 -9.68 21.47
C GLU A 140 0.37 -8.37 20.85
N ALA A 141 1.26 -7.62 21.52
CA ALA A 141 1.85 -6.38 20.98
C ALA A 141 2.68 -6.61 19.71
N MET A 142 3.41 -7.73 19.62
CA MET A 142 4.15 -8.11 18.40
C MET A 142 3.21 -8.52 17.26
N LEU A 143 2.13 -9.25 17.54
CA LEU A 143 1.12 -9.62 16.54
C LEU A 143 0.38 -8.38 16.04
N TRP A 144 0.00 -7.46 16.93
CA TRP A 144 -0.58 -6.17 16.59
C TRP A 144 0.35 -5.36 15.69
N LEU A 145 1.64 -5.22 16.03
CA LEU A 145 2.63 -4.57 15.16
C LEU A 145 2.74 -5.27 13.80
N GLY A 146 2.79 -6.61 13.79
CA GLY A 146 2.87 -7.42 12.58
C GLY A 146 1.69 -7.20 11.64
N ARG A 147 0.46 -7.22 12.17
CA ARG A 147 -0.78 -6.88 11.45
C ARG A 147 -0.74 -5.45 10.94
N THR A 148 -0.34 -4.49 11.78
CA THR A 148 -0.23 -3.07 11.44
C THR A 148 0.82 -2.79 10.35
N VAL A 149 1.72 -3.73 10.04
CA VAL A 149 2.73 -3.64 8.96
C VAL A 149 2.43 -4.62 7.81
N GLY A 150 1.34 -5.39 7.88
CA GLY A 150 0.96 -6.39 6.86
C GLY A 150 1.89 -7.61 6.80
N VAL A 151 2.70 -7.87 7.84
CA VAL A 151 3.64 -9.00 7.89
C VAL A 151 3.10 -10.21 8.65
N ALA A 152 2.03 -10.04 9.43
CA ALA A 152 1.29 -11.12 10.08
C ALA A 152 -0.07 -11.36 9.40
N PRO A 153 -0.71 -12.53 9.62
CA PRO A 153 -2.07 -12.80 9.14
C PRO A 153 -3.09 -11.77 9.62
N PRO A 154 -4.16 -11.52 8.85
CA PRO A 154 -5.22 -10.57 9.20
C PRO A 154 -6.05 -11.07 10.40
N SER A 155 -7.17 -10.42 10.71
CA SER A 155 -8.16 -10.94 11.67
C SER A 155 -8.75 -12.27 11.17
N GLU A 156 -9.36 -13.04 12.06
CA GLU A 156 -10.15 -14.21 11.65
C GLU A 156 -11.38 -13.78 10.83
N ASP A 157 -11.86 -12.56 11.08
CA ASP A 157 -13.08 -11.98 10.48
C ASP A 157 -12.79 -11.04 9.29
N ASP A 158 -11.55 -10.88 8.83
CA ASP A 158 -11.21 -10.03 7.68
C ASP A 158 -11.17 -10.86 6.38
N TYR A 159 -12.02 -10.52 5.41
CA TYR A 159 -12.17 -11.23 4.12
C TYR A 159 -11.75 -10.35 2.94
N VAL A 160 -11.35 -10.97 1.83
CA VAL A 160 -11.08 -10.30 0.55
C VAL A 160 -11.86 -10.99 -0.56
N LYS A 161 -12.75 -10.26 -1.23
CA LYS A 161 -13.62 -10.74 -2.33
C LYS A 161 -13.81 -9.65 -3.38
N ARG A 162 -14.38 -9.98 -4.53
CA ARG A 162 -14.82 -9.01 -5.54
C ARG A 162 -16.29 -8.67 -5.38
N VAL A 163 -16.65 -7.39 -5.50
CA VAL A 163 -18.04 -6.92 -5.61
C VAL A 163 -18.59 -7.34 -6.97
N ILE A 164 -19.71 -8.06 -6.97
CA ILE A 164 -20.34 -8.57 -8.19
C ILE A 164 -21.66 -7.85 -8.47
N ALA A 165 -22.42 -7.53 -7.41
CA ALA A 165 -23.65 -6.75 -7.51
C ALA A 165 -23.83 -5.84 -6.28
N THR A 166 -24.40 -4.65 -6.50
CA THR A 166 -24.70 -3.63 -5.49
C THR A 166 -26.21 -3.58 -5.22
N GLU A 167 -26.65 -2.67 -4.34
CA GLU A 167 -28.06 -2.57 -3.92
C GLU A 167 -29.07 -2.51 -5.08
N GLY A 168 -30.23 -3.15 -4.88
CA GLY A 168 -31.32 -3.22 -5.85
C GLY A 168 -31.09 -4.18 -7.01
N GLN A 169 -29.84 -4.51 -7.35
CA GLN A 169 -29.51 -5.45 -8.41
C GLN A 169 -29.89 -6.89 -8.03
N THR A 170 -30.22 -7.71 -9.02
CA THR A 170 -30.53 -9.13 -8.84
C THR A 170 -29.48 -10.01 -9.50
N VAL A 171 -28.74 -10.77 -8.70
CA VAL A 171 -27.67 -11.67 -9.13
C VAL A 171 -28.15 -13.12 -9.12
N GLN A 172 -27.72 -13.89 -10.12
CA GLN A 172 -27.98 -15.33 -10.20
C GLN A 172 -26.89 -16.05 -10.99
N CYS A 173 -26.83 -17.37 -10.87
CA CYS A 173 -26.14 -18.20 -11.85
C CYS A 173 -27.06 -19.36 -12.30
N CYS A 174 -27.11 -19.74 -13.57
CA CYS A 174 -26.26 -19.27 -14.67
C CYS A 174 -27.06 -19.08 -15.96
N ASP A 175 -26.48 -18.35 -16.92
CA ASP A 175 -26.93 -18.39 -18.31
C ASP A 175 -26.63 -19.76 -18.97
N ASP A 176 -27.06 -19.94 -20.22
CA ASP A 176 -26.83 -21.16 -21.01
C ASP A 176 -25.32 -21.49 -21.21
N GLN A 177 -24.42 -20.55 -20.91
CA GLN A 177 -22.96 -20.71 -21.01
C GLN A 177 -22.29 -20.94 -19.64
N GLY A 178 -23.05 -20.97 -18.55
CA GLY A 178 -22.51 -21.17 -17.20
C GLY A 178 -21.88 -19.91 -16.59
N ARG A 179 -22.26 -18.71 -17.06
CA ARG A 179 -21.84 -17.40 -16.52
C ARG A 179 -22.82 -16.89 -15.47
N VAL A 180 -22.31 -16.11 -14.52
CA VAL A 180 -23.12 -15.31 -13.59
C VAL A 180 -23.83 -14.20 -14.37
N THR A 181 -25.08 -13.91 -14.02
CA THR A 181 -25.82 -12.78 -14.56
C THR A 181 -26.24 -11.81 -13.45
N VAL A 182 -26.31 -10.53 -13.79
CA VAL A 182 -26.86 -9.46 -12.93
C VAL A 182 -27.93 -8.72 -13.73
N ASP A 183 -29.11 -8.58 -13.13
CA ASP A 183 -30.32 -7.99 -13.74
C ASP A 183 -30.74 -8.64 -15.09
N GLY A 184 -30.31 -9.89 -15.30
CA GLY A 184 -30.55 -10.69 -16.51
C GLY A 184 -29.39 -10.68 -17.50
N GLU A 185 -28.47 -9.72 -17.42
CA GLU A 185 -27.33 -9.59 -18.33
C GLU A 185 -26.11 -10.39 -17.83
N PRO A 186 -25.37 -11.10 -18.70
CA PRO A 186 -24.20 -11.88 -18.31
C PRO A 186 -22.98 -11.00 -18.07
N LEU A 187 -22.23 -11.30 -17.01
CA LEU A 187 -21.01 -10.57 -16.65
C LEU A 187 -19.84 -10.86 -17.61
N ASP A 188 -18.96 -9.87 -17.79
CA ASP A 188 -17.62 -10.06 -18.37
C ASP A 188 -16.59 -10.25 -17.24
N GLU A 189 -16.10 -11.48 -17.09
CA GLU A 189 -15.29 -11.91 -15.94
C GLU A 189 -13.90 -12.41 -16.37
N PRO A 190 -13.02 -11.57 -16.98
CA PRO A 190 -11.73 -12.01 -17.53
C PRO A 190 -10.71 -12.49 -16.49
N TYR A 191 -11.00 -12.27 -15.20
CA TYR A 191 -10.20 -12.64 -14.03
C TYR A 191 -10.60 -13.99 -13.41
N ILE A 192 -11.71 -14.59 -13.86
CA ILE A 192 -12.34 -15.74 -13.19
C ILE A 192 -11.47 -17.00 -13.27
N PHE A 193 -11.36 -17.72 -12.16
CA PHE A 193 -10.86 -19.08 -12.12
C PHE A 193 -11.98 -20.02 -11.66
N GLU A 194 -12.50 -20.79 -12.61
CA GLU A 194 -13.68 -21.64 -12.43
C GLU A 194 -13.44 -23.01 -13.06
N ASP A 195 -13.31 -24.03 -12.22
CA ASP A 195 -13.12 -25.44 -12.57
C ASP A 195 -14.32 -26.33 -12.17
N THR A 196 -15.40 -25.75 -11.66
CA THR A 196 -16.66 -26.44 -11.35
C THR A 196 -17.44 -26.80 -12.63
N PRO A 197 -18.07 -27.98 -12.74
CA PRO A 197 -19.05 -28.28 -13.79
C PRO A 197 -20.24 -27.30 -13.78
N ILE A 198 -20.77 -26.94 -14.95
CA ILE A 198 -21.84 -25.93 -15.09
C ILE A 198 -23.08 -26.33 -14.27
N GLU A 199 -23.39 -27.61 -14.18
CA GLU A 199 -24.54 -28.19 -13.48
C GLU A 199 -24.52 -27.96 -11.97
N SER A 200 -23.34 -27.70 -11.39
CA SER A 200 -23.15 -27.45 -9.94
C SER A 200 -22.82 -25.99 -9.60
N ARG A 201 -22.82 -25.09 -10.59
CA ARG A 201 -22.73 -23.63 -10.40
C ARG A 201 -24.03 -22.89 -10.05
N PRO A 202 -25.27 -23.40 -10.29
CA PRO A 202 -26.47 -22.57 -10.14
C PRO A 202 -26.70 -22.05 -8.73
N PHE A 203 -27.09 -20.79 -8.61
CA PHE A 203 -27.52 -20.16 -7.36
C PHE A 203 -28.49 -19.00 -7.63
N GLY A 204 -29.24 -18.61 -6.60
CA GLY A 204 -30.18 -17.49 -6.67
C GLY A 204 -31.48 -17.82 -7.42
N PRO A 205 -32.21 -16.81 -7.91
CA PRO A 205 -31.87 -15.38 -7.85
C PRO A 205 -31.81 -14.81 -6.43
N VAL A 206 -30.94 -13.82 -6.22
CA VAL A 206 -30.83 -13.02 -5.00
C VAL A 206 -30.86 -11.55 -5.38
N THR A 207 -31.82 -10.79 -4.86
CA THR A 207 -31.84 -9.32 -4.96
C THR A 207 -31.08 -8.74 -3.78
N VAL A 208 -30.10 -7.87 -4.06
CA VAL A 208 -29.24 -7.26 -3.04
C VAL A 208 -30.02 -6.17 -2.29
N PRO A 209 -30.12 -6.22 -0.95
CA PRO A 209 -30.81 -5.18 -0.17
C PRO A 209 -30.10 -3.81 -0.22
N GLU A 210 -30.84 -2.75 0.10
CA GLU A 210 -30.31 -1.38 0.26
C GLU A 210 -29.12 -1.33 1.23
N GLY A 211 -28.06 -0.60 0.87
CA GLY A 211 -26.83 -0.46 1.65
C GLY A 211 -26.00 -1.75 1.79
N ARG A 212 -26.22 -2.75 0.92
CA ARG A 212 -25.51 -4.05 0.98
C ARG A 212 -24.89 -4.43 -0.36
N LEU A 213 -23.97 -5.39 -0.31
CA LEU A 213 -23.18 -5.87 -1.44
C LEU A 213 -23.27 -7.40 -1.55
N TRP A 214 -23.29 -7.90 -2.78
CA TRP A 214 -23.05 -9.31 -3.08
C TRP A 214 -21.61 -9.48 -3.58
N VAL A 215 -20.84 -10.33 -2.90
CA VAL A 215 -19.40 -10.49 -3.13
C VAL A 215 -19.04 -11.94 -3.41
N MET A 216 -18.13 -12.16 -4.35
CA MET A 216 -17.69 -13.50 -4.74
C MET A 216 -16.16 -13.58 -4.85
N GLY A 217 -15.62 -14.78 -4.64
CA GLY A 217 -14.22 -15.06 -4.93
C GLY A 217 -13.97 -15.16 -6.43
N ASP A 218 -12.78 -14.75 -6.87
CA ASP A 218 -12.34 -14.96 -8.25
C ASP A 218 -12.13 -16.47 -8.53
N HIS A 219 -11.73 -17.24 -7.51
CA HIS A 219 -11.65 -18.70 -7.55
C HIS A 219 -12.98 -19.32 -7.10
N ARG A 220 -13.90 -19.50 -8.06
CA ARG A 220 -15.32 -19.77 -7.80
C ARG A 220 -15.60 -21.08 -7.08
N SER A 221 -14.80 -22.11 -7.31
CA SER A 221 -14.95 -23.44 -6.69
C SER A 221 -14.41 -23.51 -5.26
N ALA A 222 -13.44 -22.66 -4.92
CA ALA A 222 -12.67 -22.70 -3.67
C ALA A 222 -12.87 -21.46 -2.80
N SER A 223 -14.04 -20.81 -2.91
CA SER A 223 -14.39 -19.61 -2.17
C SER A 223 -15.68 -19.81 -1.38
N ALA A 224 -15.59 -19.70 -0.05
CA ALA A 224 -16.73 -19.43 0.81
C ALA A 224 -17.04 -17.93 0.72
N ASP A 225 -18.07 -17.58 -0.04
CA ASP A 225 -18.51 -16.21 -0.29
C ASP A 225 -20.03 -16.10 -0.24
N SER A 226 -20.63 -15.02 -0.74
CA SER A 226 -22.08 -14.78 -0.62
C SER A 226 -22.94 -15.98 -1.04
N ARG A 227 -22.50 -16.77 -2.02
CA ARG A 227 -23.19 -18.01 -2.46
C ARG A 227 -23.31 -19.06 -1.36
N SER A 228 -22.31 -19.19 -0.50
CA SER A 228 -22.28 -20.14 0.62
C SER A 228 -23.16 -19.69 1.80
N HIS A 229 -23.51 -18.41 1.86
CA HIS A 229 -24.18 -17.78 3.00
C HIS A 229 -25.63 -17.34 2.72
N VAL A 230 -26.21 -17.64 1.55
CA VAL A 230 -27.60 -17.28 1.17
C VAL A 230 -28.67 -17.65 2.21
N GLY A 231 -28.44 -18.71 3.00
CA GLY A 231 -29.35 -19.16 4.05
C GLY A 231 -29.21 -18.47 5.41
N ASP A 232 -28.32 -17.49 5.55
CA ASP A 232 -28.13 -16.72 6.79
C ASP A 232 -29.14 -15.57 6.95
N GLU A 233 -29.08 -14.83 8.06
CA GLU A 233 -29.99 -13.71 8.33
C GLU A 233 -29.82 -12.52 7.36
N TYR A 234 -28.73 -12.53 6.59
CA TYR A 234 -28.25 -11.48 5.71
C TYR A 234 -28.41 -11.83 4.22
N GLY A 235 -28.98 -13.00 3.89
CA GLY A 235 -29.10 -13.50 2.53
C GLY A 235 -27.75 -13.67 1.83
N GLY A 236 -26.68 -13.89 2.59
CA GLY A 236 -25.30 -13.94 2.09
C GLY A 236 -24.72 -12.59 1.65
N THR A 237 -25.42 -11.47 1.83
CA THR A 237 -24.87 -10.13 1.51
C THR A 237 -24.10 -9.53 2.69
N ILE A 238 -23.20 -8.58 2.41
CA ILE A 238 -22.42 -7.83 3.42
C ILE A 238 -22.87 -6.36 3.45
N GLY A 239 -22.68 -5.64 4.55
CA GLY A 239 -22.96 -4.19 4.59
C GLY A 239 -21.88 -3.40 3.84
N VAL A 240 -22.27 -2.27 3.22
CA VAL A 240 -21.29 -1.30 2.68
C VAL A 240 -20.40 -0.75 3.80
N ASP A 241 -20.98 -0.52 5.00
CA ASP A 241 -20.25 -0.06 6.20
C ASP A 241 -19.21 -1.07 6.74
N ASP A 242 -19.31 -2.36 6.38
CA ASP A 242 -18.35 -3.40 6.78
C ASP A 242 -17.06 -3.38 5.92
N VAL A 243 -17.06 -2.62 4.81
CA VAL A 243 -15.94 -2.52 3.87
C VAL A 243 -14.82 -1.64 4.44
N ILE A 244 -13.64 -2.23 4.59
CA ILE A 244 -12.43 -1.57 5.10
C ILE A 244 -11.75 -0.75 4.00
N GLY A 245 -11.85 -1.17 2.73
CA GLY A 245 -11.36 -0.43 1.56
C GLY A 245 -11.10 -1.29 0.32
N LYS A 246 -10.69 -0.64 -0.77
CA LYS A 246 -10.37 -1.25 -2.07
C LYS A 246 -8.94 -1.79 -2.11
N ALA A 247 -8.74 -3.07 -2.37
CA ALA A 247 -7.41 -3.63 -2.62
C ALA A 247 -6.88 -3.11 -3.97
N ALA A 248 -5.78 -2.35 -3.96
CA ALA A 248 -5.33 -1.58 -5.12
C ALA A 248 -3.93 -1.97 -5.64
N VAL A 249 -3.07 -2.53 -4.80
CA VAL A 249 -1.66 -2.82 -5.17
C VAL A 249 -1.19 -4.10 -4.47
N ILE A 250 -0.56 -5.03 -5.19
CA ILE A 250 0.25 -6.09 -4.59
C ILE A 250 1.63 -5.50 -4.27
N VAL A 251 2.03 -5.52 -3.00
CA VAL A 251 3.32 -4.98 -2.53
C VAL A 251 4.35 -6.06 -2.19
N TRP A 252 3.92 -7.31 -2.06
CA TRP A 252 4.78 -8.49 -1.89
C TRP A 252 4.05 -9.73 -2.44
N PRO A 253 4.76 -10.73 -3.03
CA PRO A 253 6.19 -10.77 -3.29
C PRO A 253 6.63 -9.75 -4.34
N VAL A 254 7.89 -9.32 -4.30
CA VAL A 254 8.43 -8.30 -5.22
C VAL A 254 8.28 -8.71 -6.69
N SER A 255 8.29 -10.01 -6.98
CA SER A 255 8.04 -10.58 -8.32
C SER A 255 6.60 -10.44 -8.83
N ARG A 256 5.63 -10.15 -7.95
CA ARG A 256 4.22 -9.85 -8.30
C ARG A 256 3.84 -8.42 -7.94
N PHE A 257 4.81 -7.51 -7.74
CA PHE A 257 4.51 -6.10 -7.49
C PHE A 257 3.75 -5.50 -8.69
N GLY A 258 2.54 -5.00 -8.44
CA GLY A 258 1.65 -4.52 -9.49
C GLY A 258 0.38 -3.87 -8.94
N LEU A 259 -0.33 -3.16 -9.80
CA LEU A 259 -1.68 -2.69 -9.50
C LEU A 259 -2.68 -3.86 -9.62
N LEU A 260 -3.78 -3.77 -8.89
CA LEU A 260 -4.91 -4.69 -9.02
C LEU A 260 -5.97 -4.06 -9.90
N ASP A 261 -6.42 -4.81 -10.91
CA ASP A 261 -7.45 -4.34 -11.83
C ASP A 261 -8.87 -4.48 -11.23
N SER A 262 -9.70 -3.48 -11.50
CA SER A 262 -11.14 -3.48 -11.24
C SER A 262 -11.82 -3.15 -12.57
N PRO A 263 -12.02 -4.15 -13.45
CA PRO A 263 -12.68 -3.94 -14.74
C PRO A 263 -14.17 -3.65 -14.54
N ASP A 264 -14.79 -2.94 -15.49
CA ASP A 264 -16.26 -2.88 -15.59
C ASP A 264 -16.77 -4.26 -16.01
N ILE A 265 -17.31 -5.02 -15.05
CA ILE A 265 -17.81 -6.38 -15.25
C ILE A 265 -19.27 -6.43 -15.72
N GLN A 266 -19.98 -5.31 -15.67
CA GLN A 266 -21.41 -5.19 -16.03
C GLN A 266 -21.64 -4.38 -17.32
N GLY A 267 -20.62 -3.71 -17.86
CA GLY A 267 -20.73 -2.87 -19.06
C GLY A 267 -21.51 -1.57 -18.85
N VAL A 268 -21.62 -1.10 -17.60
CA VAL A 268 -22.36 0.12 -17.23
C VAL A 268 -21.82 1.37 -17.92
N GLU A 269 -20.53 1.44 -18.25
CA GLU A 269 -19.96 2.57 -18.99
C GLU A 269 -20.42 2.59 -20.47
N ALA A 270 -20.79 1.43 -21.04
CA ALA A 270 -21.41 1.34 -22.36
C ALA A 270 -22.91 1.68 -22.34
N ALA A 271 -23.61 1.39 -21.24
CA ALA A 271 -25.03 1.73 -21.07
C ALA A 271 -25.26 3.24 -20.84
N ALA A 272 -24.31 3.94 -20.21
CA ALA A 272 -24.40 5.38 -19.94
C ALA A 272 -24.09 6.27 -21.17
N ALA A 273 -23.62 5.69 -22.28
CA ALA A 273 -23.12 6.42 -23.45
C ALA A 273 -24.17 6.76 -24.53
N GLU A 274 -25.44 6.42 -24.33
CA GLU A 274 -26.57 6.78 -25.22
C GLU A 274 -27.45 7.89 -24.58
N PRO A 275 -27.06 9.18 -24.66
CA PRO A 275 -28.04 10.24 -24.46
C PRO A 275 -29.04 10.17 -25.62
N ALA A 276 -30.28 9.77 -25.33
CA ALA A 276 -31.38 9.64 -26.30
C ALA A 276 -31.68 10.98 -27.01
N GLY A 277 -30.89 11.28 -28.04
CA GLY A 277 -30.79 12.57 -28.69
C GLY A 277 -31.63 12.64 -29.95
N MET A 278 -32.82 13.24 -29.81
CA MET A 278 -33.56 13.98 -30.84
C MET A 278 -33.36 13.57 -32.31
N THR A 279 -34.44 13.02 -32.88
CA THR A 279 -34.68 12.88 -34.33
C THR A 279 -34.33 14.17 -35.09
N SER A 280 -33.12 14.25 -35.62
CA SER A 280 -32.69 15.33 -36.50
C SER A 280 -33.00 14.95 -37.94
N SER A 281 -34.02 15.58 -38.50
CA SER A 281 -34.46 15.34 -39.87
C SER A 281 -33.33 15.59 -40.88
N THR A 282 -33.30 14.78 -41.93
CA THR A 282 -32.36 14.89 -43.04
C THR A 282 -32.38 16.27 -43.70
N VAL A 283 -31.34 17.07 -43.45
CA VAL A 283 -30.97 18.19 -44.33
C VAL A 283 -29.82 17.72 -45.21
N THR A 284 -30.06 17.75 -46.52
CA THR A 284 -29.13 17.28 -47.55
C THR A 284 -27.81 18.05 -47.57
N ALA A 285 -26.70 17.32 -47.76
CA ALA A 285 -25.35 17.87 -47.82
C ALA A 285 -25.18 18.96 -48.90
N SER A 286 -24.39 19.98 -48.58
CA SER A 286 -23.84 20.92 -49.57
C SER A 286 -22.53 21.56 -49.08
N ALA A 287 -21.43 20.84 -49.37
CA ALA A 287 -20.11 21.33 -49.77
C ALA A 287 -19.27 22.32 -48.92
N VAL A 288 -17.96 22.26 -49.21
CA VAL A 288 -16.88 23.21 -48.90
C VAL A 288 -16.29 23.17 -47.47
N ALA A 289 -15.20 22.42 -47.34
CA ALA A 289 -14.22 22.61 -46.27
C ALA A 289 -13.26 23.77 -46.60
N PRO A 290 -12.79 24.52 -45.60
CA PRO A 290 -11.54 25.26 -45.71
C PRO A 290 -10.55 24.96 -44.56
N TRP A 291 -9.45 24.32 -44.95
CA TRP A 291 -8.06 24.64 -44.59
C TRP A 291 -7.76 25.34 -43.24
N ALA A 292 -7.26 24.53 -42.30
CA ALA A 292 -6.03 24.76 -41.53
C ALA A 292 -5.53 26.21 -41.31
N PHE A 293 -5.81 26.77 -40.13
CA PHE A 293 -4.94 27.75 -39.44
C PHE A 293 -5.09 27.57 -37.92
N GLY A 294 -3.98 27.46 -37.17
CA GLY A 294 -4.07 27.29 -35.70
C GLY A 294 -2.82 26.91 -34.90
N LEU A 295 -1.65 26.65 -35.51
CA LEU A 295 -0.40 26.39 -34.78
C LEU A 295 0.57 27.57 -34.85
N ALA A 296 0.34 28.58 -34.00
CA ALA A 296 1.29 29.68 -33.76
C ALA A 296 1.00 30.36 -32.41
N GLY A 297 1.47 29.78 -31.31
CA GLY A 297 1.09 30.28 -29.97
C GLY A 297 1.94 29.83 -28.78
N ALA A 298 3.14 29.27 -29.00
CA ALA A 298 4.02 28.86 -27.91
C ALA A 298 5.49 29.21 -28.18
N LEU A 299 6.06 29.97 -27.23
CA LEU A 299 7.47 30.30 -27.01
C LEU A 299 8.12 31.39 -27.90
N PRO A 300 8.98 32.29 -27.35
CA PRO A 300 9.25 32.52 -25.93
C PRO A 300 9.25 34.00 -25.47
N VAL A 301 8.57 34.23 -24.33
CA VAL A 301 8.62 35.47 -23.52
C VAL A 301 10.04 35.81 -23.02
N THR A 302 11.00 34.87 -23.12
CA THR A 302 12.41 35.06 -22.73
C THR A 302 13.15 36.12 -23.57
N ALA A 303 12.72 36.37 -24.81
CA ALA A 303 13.29 37.43 -25.65
C ALA A 303 12.92 38.84 -25.16
N TRP A 304 11.73 39.01 -24.57
CA TRP A 304 11.23 40.30 -24.07
C TRP A 304 11.93 40.72 -22.77
N LEU A 305 12.14 39.77 -21.84
CA LEU A 305 12.85 40.01 -20.58
C LEU A 305 14.34 40.36 -20.76
N ARG A 306 14.97 39.94 -21.87
CA ARG A 306 16.39 40.25 -22.14
C ARG A 306 16.61 41.69 -22.62
N ARG A 307 15.62 42.34 -23.26
CA ARG A 307 15.73 43.74 -23.71
C ARG A 307 15.57 44.79 -22.60
N ARG A 308 14.94 44.43 -21.46
CA ARG A 308 14.75 45.37 -20.33
C ARG A 308 15.97 45.54 -19.41
N ARG A 309 17.00 44.68 -19.52
CA ARG A 309 18.22 44.74 -18.68
C ARG A 309 19.41 45.46 -19.33
N SER A 310 19.22 46.09 -20.49
CA SER A 310 20.28 46.83 -21.21
C SER A 310 19.93 48.32 -21.38
N ALA A 311 19.07 48.87 -20.50
CA ALA A 311 18.64 50.26 -20.50
C ALA A 311 18.88 50.98 -19.16
N GLU A 312 19.57 50.34 -18.21
CA GLU A 312 19.88 50.86 -16.86
C GLU A 312 21.33 50.53 -16.45
N GLY A 313 22.26 50.60 -17.41
CA GLY A 313 23.70 50.39 -17.21
C GLY A 313 24.52 51.25 -18.16
#